data_AF-A0A956GK43-F1
#
_entry.id   AF-A0A956GK43-F1
#
_cell.length_a   1.000
_cell.length_b   1.000
_cell.length_c   1.000
_cell.angle_alpha   90.00
_cell.angle_beta   90.00
_cell.angle_gamma   90.00
#
_symmetry.space_group_name_H-M   'P 1'
#
loop_
_entity.id
_entity.type
_entity.pdbx_description
1 polymer ?
#
loop_
_entity_poly.entity_id
_entity_poly.type
_entity_poly.pdbx_seq_one_letter_code
_entity_poly.pdbx_strand_id
1 'polypeptide(L)'
;MRRLVPCVALGLAMPACTIIYDPGDLPRPDGALVDAPPPDAPYDADPAQLEVTAIEPDSVLEGTGGDGGRPATFVIDGDSITRDVVVTAAFTDGAMETLAIEDVVVADDGRRAAVAVRIPVDDQLAAGASRTLRFTLAQAGVTGDADVTVAGLDELTLTADAGRAVTSLAAMYSRITVTGAVHFTGAVPAMLRATGDITLGATLDVDAVGATPGPHGCAGGGDNTHGGCGAGGGQQ
;
A
#
# COMPACT_ATOMS: atom_id res chain seq x y z
N MET A 1 36.44 -37.51 39.38
CA MET A 1 35.31 -38.13 40.11
C MET A 1 34.61 -37.05 40.94
N ARG A 2 33.52 -36.44 40.42
CA ARG A 2 32.73 -35.43 41.13
C ARG A 2 31.46 -36.09 41.66
N ARG A 3 31.23 -35.99 42.97
CA ARG A 3 30.04 -36.54 43.65
C ARG A 3 28.89 -35.54 43.53
N LEU A 4 27.75 -36.01 42.98
CA LEU A 4 26.47 -35.30 42.99
C LEU A 4 25.79 -35.55 44.35
N VAL A 5 25.37 -34.47 45.01
CA VAL A 5 24.55 -34.51 46.23
C VAL A 5 23.09 -34.27 45.82
N PRO A 6 22.14 -35.14 46.19
CA PRO A 6 20.73 -34.92 45.91
C PRO A 6 20.14 -33.98 46.97
N CYS A 7 19.68 -32.80 46.54
CA CYS A 7 18.81 -31.94 47.33
C CYS A 7 17.38 -32.47 47.23
N VAL A 8 16.85 -33.00 48.33
CA VAL A 8 15.43 -33.36 48.46
C VAL A 8 14.67 -32.10 48.84
N ALA A 9 13.92 -31.55 47.88
CA ALA A 9 12.99 -30.45 48.12
C ALA A 9 11.66 -31.01 48.63
N LEU A 10 11.34 -30.70 49.89
CA LEU A 10 10.09 -31.06 50.55
C LEU A 10 9.01 -30.06 50.13
N GLY A 11 8.10 -30.47 49.25
CA GLY A 11 6.97 -29.63 48.80
C GLY A 11 5.87 -29.55 49.85
N LEU A 12 5.63 -28.35 50.38
CA LEU A 12 4.46 -28.03 51.21
C LEU A 12 3.23 -27.92 50.30
N ALA A 13 2.34 -28.90 50.36
CA ALA A 13 1.01 -28.83 49.78
C ALA A 13 0.13 -27.90 50.64
N MET A 14 -0.11 -26.67 50.18
CA MET A 14 -1.15 -25.82 50.75
C MET A 14 -2.51 -26.19 50.12
N PRO A 15 -3.61 -26.23 50.91
CA PRO A 15 -4.95 -26.45 50.37
C PRO A 15 -5.38 -25.21 49.60
N ALA A 16 -5.31 -25.27 48.27
CA ALA A 16 -5.93 -24.28 47.40
C ALA A 16 -7.44 -24.50 47.43
N CYS A 17 -8.17 -23.63 48.14
CA CYS A 17 -9.61 -23.51 47.94
C CYS A 17 -9.83 -22.90 46.55
N THR A 18 -10.24 -23.70 45.58
CA THR A 18 -10.73 -23.19 44.29
C THR A 18 -12.09 -22.54 44.54
N ILE A 19 -12.16 -21.21 44.48
CA ILE A 19 -13.44 -20.54 44.26
C ILE A 19 -13.82 -20.85 42.80
N ILE A 20 -14.86 -21.65 42.64
CA ILE A 20 -15.57 -21.76 41.37
C ILE A 20 -16.41 -20.48 41.29
N TYR A 21 -15.89 -19.49 40.57
CA TYR A 21 -16.66 -18.30 40.23
C TYR A 21 -17.53 -18.67 39.03
N ASP A 22 -18.83 -18.86 39.28
CA ASP A 22 -19.84 -19.03 38.24
C ASP A 22 -20.50 -17.67 37.97
N PRO A 23 -20.07 -16.94 36.92
CA PRO A 23 -20.66 -15.64 36.59
C PRO A 23 -22.11 -15.76 36.09
N GLY A 24 -22.60 -16.96 35.79
CA GLY A 24 -23.95 -17.19 35.26
C GLY A 24 -25.07 -17.02 36.29
N ASP A 25 -24.77 -17.06 37.59
CA ASP A 25 -25.76 -17.05 38.68
C ASP A 25 -25.75 -15.74 39.49
N LEU A 26 -25.02 -14.72 39.03
CA LEU A 26 -25.10 -13.38 39.61
C LEU A 26 -26.41 -12.71 39.18
N PRO A 27 -27.23 -12.18 40.11
CA PRO A 27 -28.42 -11.42 39.77
C PRO A 27 -28.03 -10.27 38.85
N ARG A 28 -28.48 -10.31 37.59
CA ARG A 28 -28.30 -9.18 36.68
C ARG A 28 -29.03 -7.98 37.29
N PRO A 29 -28.34 -6.85 37.54
CA PRO A 29 -29.02 -5.63 37.94
C PRO A 29 -30.09 -5.29 36.91
N ASP A 30 -31.31 -4.98 37.35
CA ASP A 30 -32.34 -4.45 36.46
C ASP A 30 -31.80 -3.19 35.76
N GLY A 31 -31.58 -3.27 34.45
CA GLY A 31 -30.98 -2.20 33.64
C GLY A 31 -29.49 -2.35 33.32
N ALA A 32 -28.86 -3.49 33.64
CA ALA A 32 -27.54 -3.80 33.09
C ALA A 32 -27.63 -3.88 31.56
N LEU A 33 -26.77 -3.11 30.87
CA LEU A 33 -26.57 -3.25 29.43
C LEU A 33 -26.27 -4.72 29.13
N VAL A 34 -26.83 -5.25 28.04
CA VAL A 34 -26.55 -6.61 27.58
C VAL A 34 -25.04 -6.77 27.56
N ASP A 35 -24.52 -7.67 28.41
CA ASP A 35 -23.07 -7.92 28.52
C ASP A 35 -22.53 -8.11 27.12
N ALA A 36 -21.45 -7.38 26.79
CA ALA A 36 -20.76 -7.58 25.52
C ALA A 36 -20.53 -9.09 25.35
N PRO A 37 -20.83 -9.66 24.17
CA PRO A 37 -20.63 -11.08 23.94
C PRO A 37 -19.20 -11.47 24.36
N PRO A 38 -19.01 -12.67 24.92
CA PRO A 38 -17.69 -13.11 25.35
C PRO A 38 -16.71 -12.92 24.19
N PRO A 39 -15.45 -12.55 24.45
CA PRO A 39 -14.44 -12.34 23.41
C PRO A 39 -14.25 -13.58 22.51
N ASP A 40 -14.72 -14.75 22.95
CA ASP A 40 -14.68 -16.02 22.23
C ASP A 40 -16.05 -16.44 21.66
N ALA A 41 -17.04 -15.54 21.60
CA ALA A 41 -18.30 -15.83 20.95
C ALA A 41 -18.02 -16.23 19.49
N PRO A 42 -18.62 -17.34 19.00
CA PRO A 42 -18.41 -17.78 17.63
C PRO A 42 -18.76 -16.65 16.67
N TYR A 43 -17.92 -16.50 15.66
CA TYR A 43 -17.97 -15.49 14.60
C TYR A 43 -19.41 -15.34 14.08
N ASP A 44 -20.00 -14.16 14.27
CA ASP A 44 -21.39 -13.85 13.88
C ASP A 44 -21.45 -13.40 12.41
N ALA A 45 -20.91 -14.23 11.51
CA ALA A 45 -21.09 -14.04 10.07
C ALA A 45 -21.86 -15.23 9.51
N ASP A 46 -22.97 -14.96 8.84
CA ASP A 46 -23.70 -15.97 8.06
C ASP A 46 -23.16 -15.97 6.62
N PRO A 47 -22.43 -17.01 6.17
CA PRO A 47 -21.87 -17.05 4.83
C PRO A 47 -22.91 -16.83 3.71
N ALA A 48 -24.18 -17.17 3.96
CA ALA A 48 -25.27 -17.04 3.00
C ALA A 48 -25.88 -15.61 2.94
N GLN A 49 -25.46 -14.70 3.82
CA GLN A 49 -25.93 -13.31 3.90
C GLN A 49 -24.83 -12.29 3.58
N LEU A 50 -23.88 -12.64 2.69
CA LEU A 50 -22.84 -11.72 2.25
C LEU A 50 -23.46 -10.44 1.69
N GLU A 51 -23.08 -9.30 2.26
CA GLU A 51 -23.38 -7.97 1.71
C GLU A 51 -22.08 -7.18 1.59
N VAL A 52 -21.88 -6.53 0.44
CA VAL A 52 -20.77 -5.60 0.22
C VAL A 52 -21.37 -4.21 0.08
N THR A 53 -20.91 -3.27 0.89
CA THR A 53 -21.54 -1.94 1.05
C THR A 53 -20.66 -0.81 0.54
N ALA A 54 -19.35 -0.88 0.72
CA ALA A 54 -18.41 0.14 0.28
C ALA A 54 -17.00 -0.41 0.07
N ILE A 55 -16.16 0.37 -0.60
CA ILE A 55 -14.73 0.11 -0.75
C ILE A 55 -13.96 1.43 -0.63
N GLU A 56 -12.88 1.42 0.15
CA GLU A 56 -11.98 2.56 0.32
C GLU A 56 -10.51 2.16 0.11
N PRO A 57 -9.72 2.94 -0.66
CA PRO A 57 -10.16 4.08 -1.45
C PRO A 57 -11.03 3.64 -2.64
N ASP A 58 -11.93 4.51 -3.09
CA ASP A 58 -12.78 4.30 -4.28
C ASP A 58 -12.04 4.58 -5.60
N SER A 59 -10.79 5.02 -5.50
CA SER A 59 -9.94 5.36 -6.63
C SER A 59 -8.47 5.08 -6.35
N VAL A 60 -7.74 4.73 -7.40
CA VAL A 60 -6.30 4.45 -7.37
C VAL A 60 -5.66 4.88 -8.68
N LEU A 61 -4.38 5.22 -8.64
CA LEU A 61 -3.61 5.46 -9.85
C LEU A 61 -3.09 4.13 -10.41
N GLU A 62 -3.07 3.99 -11.72
CA GLU A 62 -2.43 2.83 -12.36
C GLU A 62 -0.94 2.71 -11.97
N GLY A 63 -0.35 1.54 -12.17
CA GLY A 63 1.04 1.27 -11.79
C GLY A 63 1.29 1.20 -10.27
N THR A 64 0.29 1.48 -9.43
CA THR A 64 0.46 1.42 -7.97
C THR A 64 0.84 0.01 -7.52
N GLY A 65 2.00 -0.10 -6.86
CA GLY A 65 2.55 -1.39 -6.45
C GLY A 65 3.27 -2.12 -7.59
N GLY A 66 3.53 -1.49 -8.73
CA GLY A 66 4.47 -2.00 -9.73
C GLY A 66 5.89 -2.11 -9.18
N ASP A 67 6.67 -3.06 -9.70
CA ASP A 67 8.14 -3.10 -9.61
C ASP A 67 8.73 -3.03 -8.20
N GLY A 68 8.13 -3.78 -7.27
CA GLY A 68 8.55 -3.83 -5.87
C GLY A 68 8.04 -2.66 -5.03
N GLY A 69 7.22 -1.77 -5.62
CA GLY A 69 6.44 -0.78 -4.90
C GLY A 69 5.46 -1.42 -3.91
N ARG A 70 4.97 -0.61 -2.97
CA ARG A 70 3.95 -1.06 -2.01
C ARG A 70 2.61 -1.29 -2.75
N PRO A 71 1.97 -2.46 -2.61
CA PRO A 71 0.66 -2.72 -3.20
C PRO A 71 -0.39 -1.68 -2.78
N ALA A 72 -1.37 -1.44 -3.64
CA ALA A 72 -2.57 -0.72 -3.25
C ALA A 72 -3.32 -1.56 -2.21
N THR A 73 -3.76 -0.91 -1.13
CA THR A 73 -4.56 -1.56 -0.09
C THR A 73 -5.96 -0.99 -0.15
N PHE A 74 -6.93 -1.89 -0.32
CA PHE A 74 -8.36 -1.56 -0.29
C PHE A 74 -8.99 -2.16 0.95
N VAL A 75 -9.90 -1.43 1.58
CA VAL A 75 -10.76 -1.90 2.66
C VAL A 75 -12.17 -1.98 2.10
N ILE A 76 -12.75 -3.16 2.16
CA ILE A 76 -14.10 -3.45 1.69
C ILE A 76 -14.98 -3.57 2.93
N ASP A 77 -15.95 -2.67 3.07
CA ASP A 77 -16.96 -2.71 4.13
C ASP A 77 -18.15 -3.55 3.67
N GLY A 78 -18.70 -4.35 4.57
CA GLY A 78 -19.81 -5.23 4.30
C GLY A 78 -20.42 -5.81 5.56
N ASP A 79 -21.22 -6.85 5.37
CA ASP A 79 -21.74 -7.67 6.45
C ASP A 79 -21.55 -9.15 6.12
N SER A 80 -21.38 -9.95 7.17
CA SER A 80 -21.21 -11.39 7.12
C SER A 80 -20.09 -11.88 6.19
N ILE A 81 -18.99 -11.13 6.07
CA ILE A 81 -17.79 -11.56 5.33
C ILE A 81 -17.05 -12.62 6.15
N THR A 82 -16.83 -13.80 5.58
CA THR A 82 -16.17 -14.90 6.29
C THR A 82 -14.68 -14.98 5.96
N ARG A 83 -13.88 -15.60 6.83
CA ARG A 83 -12.42 -15.73 6.61
C ARG A 83 -12.03 -16.62 5.42
N ASP A 84 -12.97 -17.43 4.92
CA ASP A 84 -12.80 -18.28 3.72
C ASP A 84 -13.36 -17.63 2.45
N VAL A 85 -13.72 -16.34 2.49
CA VAL A 85 -14.13 -15.58 1.31
C VAL A 85 -13.05 -15.61 0.23
N VAL A 86 -13.47 -15.88 -1.00
CA VAL A 86 -12.60 -15.78 -2.17
C VAL A 86 -12.78 -14.39 -2.77
N VAL A 87 -11.70 -13.64 -2.85
CA VAL A 87 -11.68 -12.32 -3.50
C VAL A 87 -11.02 -12.44 -4.86
N THR A 88 -11.66 -11.90 -5.87
CA THR A 88 -11.10 -11.74 -7.21
C THR A 88 -11.21 -10.28 -7.65
N ALA A 89 -10.32 -9.86 -8.56
CA ALA A 89 -10.28 -8.50 -9.05
C ALA A 89 -10.11 -8.50 -10.57
N ALA A 90 -10.96 -7.79 -11.29
CA ALA A 90 -10.93 -7.72 -12.75
C ALA A 90 -11.46 -6.38 -13.28
N PHE A 91 -10.90 -5.91 -14.38
CA PHE A 91 -11.46 -4.76 -15.10
C PHE A 91 -12.76 -5.14 -15.81
N THR A 92 -13.78 -4.30 -15.70
CA THR A 92 -15.14 -4.61 -16.17
C THR A 92 -15.32 -4.63 -17.69
N ASP A 93 -14.37 -4.04 -18.41
CA ASP A 93 -14.27 -4.00 -19.88
C ASP A 93 -13.36 -5.10 -20.46
N GLY A 94 -12.83 -6.00 -19.63
CA GLY A 94 -12.30 -7.30 -20.05
C GLY A 94 -10.94 -7.30 -20.78
N ALA A 95 -10.22 -6.18 -20.79
CA ALA A 95 -9.06 -6.00 -21.68
C ALA A 95 -7.67 -6.04 -21.01
N MET A 96 -7.53 -6.47 -19.75
CA MET A 96 -6.24 -6.39 -19.03
C MET A 96 -5.71 -7.71 -18.50
N GLU A 97 -4.40 -7.69 -18.21
CA GLU A 97 -3.65 -8.77 -17.57
C GLU A 97 -4.25 -9.14 -16.20
N THR A 98 -4.04 -10.38 -15.76
CA THR A 98 -4.57 -10.85 -14.47
C THR A 98 -3.97 -10.03 -13.33
N LEU A 99 -4.82 -9.41 -12.52
CA LEU A 99 -4.41 -8.69 -11.33
C LEU A 99 -3.89 -9.65 -10.26
N ALA A 100 -2.74 -9.31 -9.69
CA ALA A 100 -2.16 -10.04 -8.58
C ALA A 100 -2.72 -9.52 -7.25
N ILE A 101 -3.65 -10.28 -6.65
CA ILE A 101 -4.02 -10.12 -5.25
C ILE A 101 -2.95 -10.81 -4.41
N GLU A 102 -2.26 -10.05 -3.58
CA GLU A 102 -1.17 -10.57 -2.73
C GLU A 102 -1.69 -11.14 -1.43
N ASP A 103 -2.67 -10.47 -0.82
CA ASP A 103 -3.18 -10.82 0.48
C ASP A 103 -4.64 -10.37 0.64
N VAL A 104 -5.37 -11.14 1.45
CA VAL A 104 -6.74 -10.86 1.86
C VAL A 104 -6.85 -11.15 3.35
N VAL A 105 -7.21 -10.13 4.13
CA VAL A 105 -7.40 -10.25 5.57
C VAL A 105 -8.80 -9.81 5.94
N VAL A 106 -9.58 -10.68 6.57
CA VAL A 106 -10.94 -10.37 7.03
C VAL A 106 -10.90 -10.05 8.52
N ALA A 107 -11.57 -8.97 8.92
CA ALA A 107 -11.69 -8.54 10.30
C ALA A 107 -12.45 -9.57 11.15
N ASP A 108 -12.22 -9.61 12.46
CA ASP A 108 -12.82 -10.62 13.33
C ASP A 108 -14.34 -10.48 13.53
N ASP A 109 -14.91 -9.34 13.16
CA ASP A 109 -16.34 -9.06 13.23
C ASP A 109 -17.09 -9.36 11.93
N GLY A 110 -16.39 -9.80 10.88
CA GLY A 110 -16.98 -10.11 9.57
C GLY A 110 -17.50 -8.90 8.80
N ARG A 111 -17.18 -7.67 9.22
CA ARG A 111 -17.69 -6.45 8.58
C ARG A 111 -16.72 -5.81 7.60
N ARG A 112 -15.47 -6.26 7.59
CA ARG A 112 -14.40 -5.69 6.76
C ARG A 112 -13.48 -6.74 6.19
N ALA A 113 -13.03 -6.52 4.96
CA ALA A 113 -11.90 -7.20 4.38
C ALA A 113 -10.88 -6.19 3.86
N ALA A 114 -9.59 -6.41 4.14
CA ALA A 114 -8.49 -5.68 3.54
C ALA A 114 -7.88 -6.52 2.43
N VAL A 115 -7.68 -5.91 1.24
CA VAL A 115 -7.13 -6.58 0.06
C VAL A 115 -5.92 -5.80 -0.43
N ALA A 116 -4.79 -6.49 -0.59
CA ALA A 116 -3.57 -5.94 -1.18
C ALA A 116 -3.47 -6.34 -2.65
N VAL A 117 -3.41 -5.37 -3.57
CA VAL A 117 -3.36 -5.62 -5.03
C VAL A 117 -2.28 -4.77 -5.68
N ARG A 118 -1.55 -5.37 -6.64
CA ARG A 118 -0.69 -4.60 -7.56
C ARG A 118 -1.50 -4.20 -8.79
N ILE A 119 -1.54 -2.90 -9.07
CA ILE A 119 -2.21 -2.36 -10.24
C ILE A 119 -1.16 -2.23 -11.35
N PRO A 120 -1.27 -2.97 -12.46
CA PRO A 120 -0.33 -2.84 -13.58
C PRO A 120 -0.45 -1.46 -14.23
N VAL A 121 0.56 -1.11 -15.02
CA VAL A 121 0.48 0.01 -15.97
C VAL A 121 -0.21 -0.51 -17.24
N ASP A 122 -1.20 0.22 -17.74
CA ASP A 122 -1.92 -0.10 -18.96
C ASP A 122 -1.53 0.88 -20.07
N ASP A 123 -0.82 0.40 -21.09
CA ASP A 123 -0.33 1.23 -22.20
C ASP A 123 -1.47 1.79 -23.09
N GLN A 124 -2.70 1.31 -22.92
CA GLN A 124 -3.89 1.83 -23.59
C GLN A 124 -4.67 2.84 -22.75
N LEU A 125 -4.35 2.98 -21.45
CA LEU A 125 -5.06 3.89 -20.55
C LEU A 125 -4.41 5.29 -20.55
N ALA A 126 -4.85 6.14 -21.48
CA ALA A 126 -4.32 7.50 -21.58
C ALA A 126 -4.49 8.32 -20.29
N ALA A 127 -3.59 9.29 -20.06
CA ALA A 127 -3.68 10.18 -18.92
C ALA A 127 -5.03 10.90 -18.83
N GLY A 128 -5.62 10.91 -17.64
CA GLY A 128 -6.93 11.50 -17.38
C GLY A 128 -8.12 10.64 -17.82
N ALA A 129 -7.90 9.53 -18.53
CA ALA A 129 -8.91 8.48 -18.69
C ALA A 129 -8.97 7.61 -17.43
N SER A 130 -10.06 6.85 -17.30
CA SER A 130 -10.23 5.92 -16.20
C SER A 130 -10.95 4.64 -16.63
N ARG A 131 -10.72 3.58 -15.85
CA ARG A 131 -11.39 2.28 -15.98
C ARG A 131 -11.94 1.84 -14.64
N THR A 132 -12.93 0.96 -14.66
CA THR A 132 -13.50 0.37 -13.45
C THR A 132 -12.85 -0.97 -13.17
N LEU A 133 -12.21 -1.07 -12.02
CA LEU A 133 -11.75 -2.30 -11.41
C LEU A 133 -12.84 -2.82 -10.47
N ARG A 134 -13.37 -4.01 -10.74
CA ARG A 134 -14.33 -4.69 -9.87
C ARG A 134 -13.65 -5.72 -8.99
N PHE A 135 -13.87 -5.60 -7.69
CA PHE A 135 -13.62 -6.63 -6.72
C PHE A 135 -14.89 -7.47 -6.54
N THR A 136 -14.76 -8.79 -6.67
CA THR A 136 -15.86 -9.73 -6.42
C THR A 136 -15.46 -10.62 -5.25
N LEU A 137 -16.26 -10.57 -4.19
CA LEU A 137 -16.19 -11.43 -3.01
C LEU A 137 -17.16 -12.59 -3.23
N ALA A 138 -16.70 -13.82 -3.07
CA ALA A 138 -17.51 -15.02 -3.24
C ALA A 138 -17.35 -15.96 -2.04
N GLN A 139 -18.46 -16.36 -1.44
CA GLN A 139 -18.50 -17.35 -0.35
C GLN A 139 -19.86 -18.06 -0.37
N ALA A 140 -19.89 -19.36 -0.02
CA ALA A 140 -21.12 -20.17 0.07
C ALA A 140 -22.11 -20.05 -1.12
N GLY A 141 -21.63 -19.74 -2.33
CA GLY A 141 -22.45 -19.56 -3.53
C GLY A 141 -23.12 -18.19 -3.67
N VAL A 142 -22.84 -17.24 -2.77
CA VAL A 142 -23.26 -15.83 -2.84
C VAL A 142 -22.07 -14.97 -3.25
N THR A 143 -22.35 -13.88 -3.97
CA THR A 143 -21.34 -12.93 -4.42
C THR A 143 -21.72 -11.49 -4.07
N GLY A 144 -20.73 -10.68 -3.71
CA GLY A 144 -20.85 -9.23 -3.56
C GLY A 144 -19.75 -8.52 -4.32
N ASP A 145 -20.07 -7.37 -4.91
CA ASP A 145 -19.16 -6.61 -5.77
C ASP A 145 -18.86 -5.23 -5.18
N ALA A 146 -17.64 -4.75 -5.38
CA ALA A 146 -17.25 -3.37 -5.14
C ALA A 146 -16.39 -2.84 -6.28
N ASP A 147 -16.66 -1.61 -6.72
CA ASP A 147 -16.00 -1.00 -7.87
C ASP A 147 -15.04 0.11 -7.41
N VAL A 148 -13.84 0.12 -8.00
CA VAL A 148 -12.79 1.13 -7.81
C VAL A 148 -12.47 1.75 -9.16
N THR A 149 -12.26 3.05 -9.17
CA THR A 149 -11.78 3.77 -10.36
C THR A 149 -10.26 3.71 -10.46
N VAL A 150 -9.72 3.15 -11.54
CA VAL A 150 -8.29 3.22 -11.85
C VAL A 150 -8.07 4.37 -12.83
N ALA A 151 -7.28 5.37 -12.43
CA ALA A 151 -6.96 6.52 -13.26
C ALA A 151 -5.64 6.32 -14.01
N GLY A 152 -5.66 6.64 -15.30
CA GLY A 152 -4.49 6.62 -16.18
C GLY A 152 -3.55 7.80 -15.95
N LEU A 153 -2.28 7.55 -16.19
CA LEU A 153 -1.16 8.49 -16.12
C LEU A 153 -0.32 8.38 -17.39
N ASP A 154 0.35 9.47 -17.75
CA ASP A 154 1.27 9.44 -18.89
C ASP A 154 2.51 8.60 -18.56
N GLU A 155 3.10 7.98 -19.58
CA GLU A 155 4.46 7.47 -19.50
C GLU A 155 5.46 8.55 -19.95
N LEU A 156 6.57 8.69 -19.23
CA LEU A 156 7.66 9.60 -19.61
C LEU A 156 8.82 8.80 -20.22
N THR A 157 9.04 8.98 -21.52
CA THR A 157 10.29 8.54 -22.17
C THR A 157 11.20 9.74 -22.40
N LEU A 158 12.38 9.70 -21.79
CA LEU A 158 13.44 10.68 -21.97
C LEU A 158 14.53 10.09 -22.88
N THR A 159 14.71 10.74 -24.02
CA THR A 159 15.80 10.50 -24.98
C THR A 159 16.82 11.63 -24.88
N ALA A 160 17.90 11.57 -25.65
CA ALA A 160 18.95 12.58 -25.60
C ALA A 160 18.39 13.99 -25.85
N ASP A 161 18.52 14.87 -24.86
CA ASP A 161 17.97 16.23 -24.87
C ASP A 161 18.93 17.18 -24.15
N ALA A 162 19.36 18.23 -24.84
CA ALA A 162 20.35 19.18 -24.35
C ALA A 162 19.78 20.27 -23.43
N GLY A 163 18.46 20.30 -23.17
CA GLY A 163 17.89 21.34 -22.33
C GLY A 163 16.39 21.20 -22.09
N ARG A 164 15.98 20.13 -21.43
CA ARG A 164 14.57 19.91 -21.10
C ARG A 164 14.13 20.82 -19.95
N ALA A 165 13.15 21.68 -20.22
CA ALA A 165 12.58 22.53 -19.18
C ALA A 165 11.89 21.70 -18.09
N VAL A 166 12.22 21.93 -16.82
CA VAL A 166 11.56 21.26 -15.67
C VAL A 166 10.06 21.52 -15.60
N THR A 167 9.59 22.65 -16.15
CA THR A 167 8.16 22.98 -16.23
C THR A 167 7.38 22.13 -17.24
N SER A 168 8.07 21.35 -18.07
CA SER A 168 7.46 20.36 -18.97
C SER A 168 7.15 19.03 -18.29
N LEU A 169 7.61 18.83 -17.05
CA LEU A 169 7.36 17.61 -16.29
C LEU A 169 5.96 17.65 -15.67
N ALA A 170 5.23 16.55 -15.80
CA ALA A 170 3.99 16.31 -15.09
C ALA A 170 4.27 16.00 -13.60
N ALA A 171 3.25 16.15 -12.77
CA ALA A 171 3.38 15.93 -11.33
C ALA A 171 3.58 14.44 -10.95
N MET A 172 3.16 13.52 -11.83
CA MET A 172 3.24 12.07 -11.68
C MET A 172 3.14 11.40 -13.07
N TYR A 173 3.84 10.29 -13.25
CA TYR A 173 3.79 9.42 -14.42
C TYR A 173 3.44 7.98 -14.01
N SER A 174 2.97 7.14 -14.92
CA SER A 174 2.81 5.69 -14.68
C SER A 174 4.18 5.00 -14.68
N ARG A 175 5.03 5.33 -15.66
CA ARG A 175 6.40 4.85 -15.80
C ARG A 175 7.32 5.96 -16.30
N ILE A 176 8.59 5.91 -15.90
CA ILE A 176 9.66 6.78 -16.43
C ILE A 176 10.78 5.92 -17.00
N THR A 177 11.16 6.17 -18.25
CA THR A 177 12.30 5.52 -18.91
C THR A 177 13.28 6.56 -19.44
N VAL A 178 14.54 6.47 -19.03
CA VAL A 178 15.62 7.35 -19.49
C VAL A 178 16.61 6.55 -20.32
N THR A 179 16.65 6.84 -21.63
CA THR A 179 17.47 6.09 -22.60
C THR A 179 18.61 6.91 -23.19
N GLY A 180 18.58 8.24 -23.05
CA GLY A 180 19.64 9.14 -23.51
C GLY A 180 20.04 10.13 -22.42
N ALA A 181 21.21 10.77 -22.60
CA ALA A 181 21.68 11.80 -21.69
C ALA A 181 20.71 13.00 -21.73
N VAL A 182 20.12 13.35 -20.59
CA VAL A 182 19.13 14.42 -20.48
C VAL A 182 19.65 15.47 -19.52
N HIS A 183 19.61 16.71 -19.98
CA HIS A 183 19.93 17.87 -19.18
C HIS A 183 18.66 18.66 -18.86
N PHE A 184 18.31 18.81 -17.58
CA PHE A 184 17.17 19.59 -17.14
C PHE A 184 17.54 21.04 -16.85
N THR A 185 16.69 21.98 -17.28
CA THR A 185 16.87 23.42 -17.07
C THR A 185 15.69 24.05 -16.34
N GLY A 186 15.95 25.05 -15.50
CA GLY A 186 14.92 25.86 -14.85
C GLY A 186 15.32 26.40 -13.48
N ALA A 187 14.42 27.16 -12.87
CA ALA A 187 14.63 27.75 -11.54
C ALA A 187 14.03 26.93 -10.38
N VAL A 188 13.37 25.81 -10.69
CA VAL A 188 12.76 24.90 -9.71
C VAL A 188 13.38 23.50 -9.83
N PRO A 189 13.42 22.71 -8.75
CA PRO A 189 13.96 21.34 -8.82
C PRO A 189 13.24 20.47 -9.86
N ALA A 190 14.00 19.67 -10.60
CA ALA A 190 13.44 18.60 -11.41
C ALA A 190 12.91 17.50 -10.49
N MET A 191 11.61 17.20 -10.54
CA MET A 191 11.00 16.13 -9.76
C MET A 191 10.46 15.05 -10.70
N LEU A 192 11.11 13.90 -10.70
CA LEU A 192 10.66 12.71 -11.41
C LEU A 192 9.91 11.80 -10.44
N ARG A 193 8.62 11.58 -10.70
CA ARG A 193 7.75 10.77 -9.85
C ARG A 193 6.96 9.82 -10.73
N ALA A 194 7.02 8.53 -10.39
CA ALA A 194 6.24 7.49 -11.04
C ALA A 194 5.47 6.68 -9.99
N THR A 195 4.34 6.10 -10.38
CA THR A 195 3.63 5.11 -9.56
C THR A 195 4.23 3.71 -9.71
N GLY A 196 4.68 3.36 -10.91
CA GLY A 196 5.48 2.18 -11.21
C GLY A 196 6.96 2.50 -11.37
N ASP A 197 7.59 1.88 -12.37
CA ASP A 197 9.02 1.94 -12.64
C ASP A 197 9.62 3.32 -12.95
N ILE A 198 10.86 3.51 -12.48
CA ILE A 198 11.80 4.52 -12.98
C ILE A 198 13.08 3.80 -13.43
N THR A 199 13.28 3.68 -14.75
CA THR A 199 14.48 3.06 -15.32
C THR A 199 15.46 4.12 -15.82
N LEU A 200 16.69 4.11 -15.28
CA LEU A 200 17.77 5.02 -15.65
C LEU A 200 18.84 4.28 -16.46
N GLY A 201 18.74 4.34 -17.79
CA GLY A 201 19.71 3.74 -18.72
C GLY A 201 20.80 4.71 -19.20
N ALA A 202 20.74 5.98 -18.80
CA ALA A 202 21.67 7.03 -19.21
C ALA A 202 21.82 8.10 -18.11
N THR A 203 22.73 9.06 -18.32
CA THR A 203 23.00 10.16 -17.38
C THR A 203 21.83 11.14 -17.33
N LEU A 204 21.43 11.52 -16.11
CA LEU A 204 20.58 12.68 -15.85
C LEU A 204 21.44 13.78 -15.24
N ASP A 205 21.32 14.99 -15.76
CA ASP A 205 21.99 16.18 -15.26
C ASP A 205 20.97 17.31 -15.05
N VAL A 206 21.24 18.18 -14.08
CA VAL A 206 20.38 19.30 -13.71
C VAL A 206 21.25 20.51 -13.39
N ASP A 207 21.12 21.57 -14.18
CA ASP A 207 21.74 22.86 -13.84
C ASP A 207 20.81 23.68 -12.94
N ALA A 208 21.37 24.18 -11.84
CA ALA A 208 20.73 25.22 -11.06
C ALA A 208 21.00 26.58 -11.71
N VAL A 209 19.94 27.29 -12.11
CA VAL A 209 20.06 28.68 -12.57
C VAL A 209 20.30 29.58 -11.36
N GLY A 210 21.55 29.62 -10.87
CA GLY A 210 21.95 30.43 -9.73
C GLY A 210 23.36 30.14 -9.23
N ALA A 211 24.26 31.11 -9.37
CA ALA A 211 25.58 31.08 -8.75
C ALA A 211 25.54 31.38 -7.24
N THR A 212 24.39 31.77 -6.69
CA THR A 212 24.25 32.18 -5.29
C THR A 212 24.08 30.95 -4.40
N PRO A 213 25.08 30.58 -3.59
CA PRO A 213 24.93 29.48 -2.64
C PRO A 213 23.82 29.76 -1.63
N GLY A 214 23.04 28.73 -1.27
CA GLY A 214 22.25 28.76 -0.04
C GLY A 214 23.16 28.81 1.21
N PRO A 215 22.62 29.07 2.41
CA PRO A 215 23.39 28.96 3.65
C PRO A 215 24.07 27.57 3.75
N HIS A 216 25.40 27.55 3.87
CA HIS A 216 26.25 26.35 3.83
C HIS A 216 26.36 25.62 2.46
N GLY A 217 25.82 26.19 1.38
CA GLY A 217 25.96 25.67 0.02
C GLY A 217 27.22 26.17 -0.70
N CYS A 218 27.60 25.49 -1.77
CA CYS A 218 28.58 25.99 -2.73
C CYS A 218 27.87 26.79 -3.83
N ALA A 219 28.59 27.71 -4.46
CA ALA A 219 28.08 28.33 -5.68
C ALA A 219 27.82 27.23 -6.72
N GLY A 220 26.64 27.27 -7.35
CA GLY A 220 26.36 26.46 -8.52
C GLY A 220 27.39 26.74 -9.62
N GLY A 221 27.64 25.75 -10.48
CA GLY A 221 28.45 25.99 -11.67
C GLY A 221 27.68 26.87 -12.65
N GLY A 222 28.38 27.47 -13.62
CA GLY A 222 27.70 28.01 -14.80
C GLY A 222 27.14 26.88 -15.67
N ASP A 223 26.36 27.22 -16.70
CA ASP A 223 25.74 26.26 -17.63
C ASP A 223 26.73 25.17 -18.07
N ASN A 224 26.39 23.89 -17.82
CA ASN A 224 27.20 22.70 -18.09
C ASN A 224 28.57 22.65 -17.36
N THR A 225 28.71 23.30 -16.21
CA THR A 225 29.92 23.22 -15.38
C THR A 225 29.58 22.80 -13.96
N HIS A 226 30.49 22.08 -13.30
CA HIS A 226 30.26 21.63 -11.92
C HIS A 226 30.26 22.81 -10.95
N GLY A 227 29.44 22.69 -9.89
CA GLY A 227 29.48 23.60 -8.75
C GLY A 227 30.87 23.70 -8.14
N GLY A 228 31.24 24.91 -7.73
CA GLY A 228 32.56 25.24 -7.18
C GLY A 228 32.81 24.71 -5.76
N CYS A 229 32.19 23.60 -5.37
CA CYS A 229 32.55 22.94 -4.13
C CYS A 229 34.03 22.53 -4.20
N GLY A 230 34.85 23.03 -3.28
CA GLY A 230 36.21 22.52 -3.12
C GLY A 230 36.20 21.01 -2.86
N ALA A 231 37.37 20.37 -2.97
CA ALA A 231 37.54 18.94 -2.72
C ALA A 231 36.88 18.53 -1.38
N GLY A 232 35.75 17.81 -1.46
CA GLY A 232 34.95 17.37 -0.31
C GLY A 232 33.50 17.85 -0.27
N GLY A 233 33.08 18.80 -1.12
CA GLY A 233 31.67 19.14 -1.29
C GLY A 233 31.08 18.38 -2.48
N GLY A 234 30.08 17.53 -2.21
CA GLY A 234 29.41 16.58 -3.12
C GLY A 234 29.65 16.75 -4.62
N GLN A 235 30.61 16.00 -5.15
CA GLN A 235 30.60 15.60 -6.55
C GLN A 235 29.79 14.31 -6.63
N GLN A 236 28.57 14.38 -7.12
CA GLN A 236 27.88 13.24 -7.73
C GLN A 236 27.48 13.64 -9.14
#